data_AF-A0A8J7X4N8-F1
#
_entry.id   AF-A0A8J7X4N8-F1
#
_cell.length_a   1.000
_cell.length_b   1.000
_cell.length_c   1.000
_cell.angle_alpha   90.00
_cell.angle_beta   90.00
_cell.angle_gamma   90.00
#
_symmetry.space_group_name_H-M   'P 1'
#
loop_
_entity.id
_entity.type
_entity.pdbx_description
1 polymer ?
#
loop_
_entity_poly.entity_id
_entity_poly.type
_entity_poly.pdbx_seq_one_letter_code
_entity_poly.pdbx_strand_id
1 'polypeptide(L)' 'MDAVVISYRRGRRTQNTYQMVIQPEGTKTKADAEKLIGKKVE' A
#
# COMPACT_ATOMS: atom_id res chain seq x y z
N MET A 1 -6.21 3.47 -11.85
CA MET A 1 -6.17 2.15 -11.21
C MET A 1 -6.46 2.43 -9.78
N ASP A 2 -7.56 1.88 -9.29
CA ASP A 2 -8.08 2.33 -8.01
C ASP A 2 -7.41 1.53 -6.90
N ALA A 3 -7.20 2.18 -5.77
CA ALA A 3 -6.54 1.59 -4.62
C ALA A 3 -7.23 2.08 -3.36
N VAL A 4 -7.43 1.16 -2.41
CA VAL A 4 -7.99 1.48 -1.11
C VAL A 4 -6.84 1.74 -0.15
N VAL A 5 -6.82 2.93 0.46
CA VAL A 5 -5.92 3.22 1.58
C VAL A 5 -6.40 2.43 2.79
N ILE A 6 -5.59 1.48 3.27
CA ILE A 6 -5.93 0.69 4.46
C ILE A 6 -5.58 1.48 5.72
N SER A 7 -4.33 1.92 5.82
CA SER A 7 -3.82 2.61 7.01
C SER A 7 -2.42 3.18 6.76
N TYR A 8 -1.92 3.97 7.70
CA TYR A 8 -0.50 4.24 7.81
C TYR A 8 0.29 3.01 8.25
N ARG A 9 1.57 2.94 7.90
CA ARG A 9 2.45 1.87 8.36
C ARG A 9 2.54 1.94 9.89
N ARG A 10 2.19 0.85 10.56
CA ARG A 10 2.05 0.85 12.02
C ARG A 10 2.56 -0.44 12.65
N GLY A 11 3.06 -0.31 13.88
CA GLY A 11 3.22 -1.42 14.82
C GLY A 11 1.98 -1.57 15.69
N ARG A 12 2.05 -2.47 16.68
CA ARG A 12 0.91 -2.74 17.57
C ARG A 12 0.46 -1.52 18.38
N ARG A 13 1.40 -0.63 18.76
CA ARG A 13 1.15 0.57 19.59
C ARG A 13 1.71 1.87 19.01
N THR A 14 2.31 1.81 17.83
CA THR A 14 2.99 2.94 17.19
C THR A 14 2.51 3.08 15.75
N GLN A 15 2.48 4.30 15.24
CA GLN A 15 2.04 4.60 13.88
C GLN A 15 3.07 5.53 13.23
N ASN A 16 3.54 5.14 12.05
CA ASN A 16 4.44 5.94 11.22
C ASN A 16 3.62 6.61 10.12
N THR A 17 3.46 7.93 10.22
CA THR A 17 2.66 8.75 9.30
C THR A 17 3.36 9.09 7.99
N TYR A 18 4.66 8.82 7.86
CA TYR A 18 5.42 9.08 6.63
C TYR A 18 5.19 8.02 5.53
N GLN A 19 4.57 6.89 5.88
CA GLN A 19 4.35 5.78 4.95
C GLN A 19 2.94 5.24 5.08
N MET A 20 2.32 4.91 3.94
CA MET A 20 0.96 4.38 3.87
C MET A 20 0.96 2.95 3.31
N VAL A 21 -0.02 2.17 3.75
CA VAL A 21 -0.33 0.84 3.24
C VAL A 21 -1.58 0.96 2.38
N ILE A 22 -1.44 0.66 1.10
CA ILE A 22 -2.52 0.69 0.12
C ILE A 22 -2.76 -0.72 -0.43
N GLN A 23 -3.99 -1.00 -0.79
CA GLN A 23 -4.41 -2.22 -1.46
C GLN A 23 -4.90 -1.85 -2.87
N PRO A 24 -4.06 -2.03 -3.90
CA PRO A 24 -4.48 -1.82 -5.28
C PRO A 24 -5.52 -2.86 -5.69
N GLU A 25 -6.52 -2.43 -6.45
CA GLU A 25 -7.59 -3.30 -6.92
C GLU A 25 -7.01 -4.44 -7.80
N GLY A 26 -7.47 -5.67 -7.57
CA GLY A 26 -7.00 -6.86 -8.30
C GLY A 26 -5.66 -7.44 -7.86
N THR A 27 -4.94 -6.83 -6.91
CA THR A 27 -3.62 -7.31 -6.46
C THR A 27 -3.75 -8.27 -5.28
N LYS A 28 -3.58 -9.58 -5.50
CA LYS A 28 -3.72 -10.61 -4.43
C LYS A 28 -2.42 -11.28 -4.03
N THR A 29 -1.40 -11.20 -4.88
CA THR A 29 -0.12 -11.86 -4.65
C THR A 29 1.01 -10.85 -4.53
N LYS A 30 2.11 -11.26 -3.88
CA LYS A 30 3.32 -10.45 -3.77
C LYS A 30 3.89 -10.09 -5.15
N ALA A 31 3.86 -11.04 -6.09
CA ALA A 31 4.36 -10.84 -7.45
C ALA A 31 3.58 -9.76 -8.23
N ASP A 32 2.28 -9.63 -7.97
CA ASP A 32 1.47 -8.58 -8.60
C ASP A 32 1.77 -7.20 -8.00
N ALA A 33 1.99 -7.15 -6.68
CA ALA A 33 2.37 -5.92 -5.99
C ALA A 33 3.76 -5.41 -6.43
N GLU A 34 4.70 -6.31 -6.70
CA GLU A 34 6.05 -5.96 -7.15
C GLU A 34 6.06 -5.20 -8.48
N LYS A 35 5.11 -5.48 -9.38
CA LYS A 35 4.95 -4.76 -10.67
C LYS A 35 4.53 -3.29 -10.51
N LEU A 36 4.07 -2.91 -9.32
CA LEU A 36 3.59 -1.55 -9.04
C LEU A 36 4.65 -0.68 -8.35
N ILE A 37 5.82 -1.24 -8.04
CA ILE A 37 6.93 -0.50 -7.44
C ILE A 37 7.38 0.62 -8.41
N GLY A 38 7.52 1.84 -7.89
CA GLY A 38 7.97 3.00 -8.65
C GLY A 38 6.87 3.75 -9.41
N LYS A 39 5.62 3.24 -9.42
CA LYS A 39 4.49 3.99 -9.97
C LYS A 39 4.10 5.12 -9.02
N LYS A 40 3.69 6.25 -9.59
CA LYS A 40 3.12 7.37 -8.82
C LYS A 40 1.68 7.04 -8.41
N VAL A 41 1.32 7.48 -7.22
CA VAL A 41 -0.03 7.39 -6.66
C VAL A 41 -0.55 8.82 -6.57
N GLU A 42 -1.77 9.05 -7.02
CA GLU A 42 -2.50 10.33 -6.97
C GLU A 42 -3.80 10.16 -6.20
#